data_AF-A0A2P7EAD7-F1
#
_entry.id   AF-A0A2P7EAD7-F1
#
_cell.length_a   1.000
_cell.length_b   1.000
_cell.length_c   1.000
_cell.angle_alpha   90.00
_cell.angle_beta   90.00
_cell.angle_gamma   90.00
#
_symmetry.space_group_name_H-M   'P 1'
#
loop_
_entity.id
_entity.type
_entity.pdbx_description
1 polymer ?
#
loop_
_entity_poly.entity_id
_entity_poly.type
_entity_poly.pdbx_seq_one_letter_code
_entity_poly.pdbx_strand_id
1 'polypeptide(L)'
;MAMRHRPGADLTKAPDGSEYADDLIEVLRSQASEEDADGQPLWNAAQDSPAQPKRCGSSRRQQQPPRPTKTKPFSPRPSRQEVEQRVAEAQLWIAQRLPLVEIRANARQNWGITNVRTVSRYLSLARQRMVEELIQNRLQHQAEQIYGLNELIHQAMAAGQFNAAVGA
;
A
#
# COMPACT_ATOMS: atom_id res chain seq x y z
N MET A 1 48.30 35.30 31.88
CA MET A 1 49.43 34.34 31.92
C MET A 1 48.82 32.94 31.94
N ALA A 2 49.06 32.00 31.04
CA ALA A 2 49.92 32.00 29.87
C ALA A 2 49.28 31.10 28.79
N MET A 3 49.57 31.47 27.53
CA MET A 3 49.40 30.67 26.33
C MET A 3 50.11 29.31 26.41
N ARG A 4 49.54 28.29 25.75
CA ARG A 4 50.28 27.43 24.80
C ARG A 4 49.38 26.97 23.64
N HIS A 5 49.65 27.53 22.46
CA HIS A 5 49.41 26.92 21.14
C HIS A 5 50.36 25.71 20.95
N ARG A 6 50.04 24.64 20.20
CA ARG A 6 50.06 24.40 18.72
C ARG A 6 49.99 22.85 18.53
N PRO A 7 49.97 22.26 17.31
CA PRO A 7 49.42 22.66 16.01
C PRO A 7 48.62 21.54 15.28
N GLY A 8 47.89 21.96 14.23
CA GLY A 8 47.51 21.29 12.97
C GLY A 8 47.48 19.76 12.81
N ALA A 9 46.29 19.27 12.43
CA ALA A 9 46.16 18.32 11.31
C ALA A 9 44.81 18.59 10.61
N ASP A 10 44.92 19.24 9.46
CA ASP A 10 43.87 19.50 8.49
C ASP A 10 43.65 18.21 7.68
N LEU A 11 42.50 17.55 7.80
CA LEU A 11 42.08 16.50 6.86
C LEU A 11 40.55 16.44 6.83
N THR A 12 39.98 17.33 6.01
CA THR A 12 38.74 17.08 5.28
C THR A 12 38.87 15.79 4.47
N LYS A 13 38.59 14.64 5.10
CA LYS A 13 38.31 13.39 4.38
C LYS A 13 37.42 12.53 5.26
N ALA A 14 36.13 12.46 4.93
CA ALA A 14 35.29 11.39 5.43
C ALA A 14 35.93 10.06 5.00
N PRO A 15 36.08 9.06 5.89
CA PRO A 15 36.54 7.75 5.46
C PRO A 15 35.49 7.18 4.51
N ASP A 16 35.93 6.87 3.29
CA ASP A 16 35.12 6.26 2.25
C ASP A 16 34.58 4.93 2.79
N GLY A 17 33.26 4.75 2.78
CA GLY A 17 32.57 3.61 3.36
C GLY A 17 32.81 2.28 2.62
N SER A 18 33.83 2.21 1.76
CA SER A 18 34.16 1.05 0.93
C SER A 18 35.29 0.19 1.50
N GLU A 19 36.24 0.73 2.28
CA GLU A 19 37.39 -0.06 2.77
C GLU A 19 37.00 -1.09 3.85
N TYR A 20 36.00 -0.78 4.69
CA TYR A 20 35.52 -1.73 5.72
C TYR A 20 34.68 -2.88 5.16
N ALA A 21 34.10 -2.72 3.97
CA ALA A 21 33.25 -3.73 3.35
C ALA A 21 34.09 -4.85 2.73
N ASP A 22 35.20 -4.51 2.09
CA ASP A 22 36.10 -5.50 1.49
C ASP A 22 36.82 -6.33 2.56
N ASP A 23 37.23 -5.72 3.68
CA ASP A 23 37.81 -6.45 4.82
C ASP A 23 36.82 -7.43 5.45
N LEU A 24 35.54 -7.04 5.60
CA LEU A 24 34.49 -7.94 6.10
C LEU A 24 34.19 -9.08 5.12
N ILE A 25 34.23 -8.82 3.83
CA ILE A 25 34.04 -9.83 2.79
C ILE A 25 35.23 -10.78 2.73
N GLU A 26 36.47 -10.31 2.90
CA GLU A 26 37.65 -11.18 3.00
C GLU A 26 37.63 -12.05 4.27
N VAL A 27 37.17 -11.51 5.39
CA VAL A 27 36.95 -12.29 6.62
C VAL A 27 35.89 -13.38 6.40
N LEU A 28 34.80 -13.08 5.69
CA LEU A 28 33.77 -14.08 5.37
C LEU A 28 34.24 -15.13 4.34
N ARG A 29 35.12 -14.76 3.40
CA ARG A 29 35.74 -15.72 2.45
C ARG A 29 36.76 -16.64 3.11
N SER A 30 37.46 -16.16 4.14
CA SER A 30 38.45 -16.95 4.88
C SER A 30 37.82 -17.86 5.96
N GLN A 31 36.57 -17.61 6.37
CA GLN A 31 35.78 -18.48 7.23
C GLN A 31 35.15 -19.69 6.49
N ALA A 32 35.78 -20.19 5.43
CA ALA A 32 35.32 -21.37 4.70
C ALA A 32 35.00 -22.52 5.68
N SER A 33 33.78 -23.06 5.57
CA SER A 33 33.21 -24.02 6.53
C SER A 33 34.10 -25.25 6.67
N GLU A 34 34.50 -25.58 7.91
CA GLU A 34 35.00 -26.92 8.22
C GLU A 34 33.85 -27.91 7.94
N GLU A 35 34.02 -28.76 6.94
CA GLU A 35 33.08 -29.83 6.58
C GLU A 35 33.52 -31.14 7.23
N ASP A 36 32.57 -31.98 7.63
CA ASP A 36 32.87 -33.32 8.12
C ASP A 36 33.32 -34.26 6.98
N ALA A 37 33.77 -35.47 7.33
CA ALA A 37 34.22 -36.47 6.35
C ALA A 37 33.14 -36.92 5.34
N ASP A 38 31.87 -36.55 5.57
CA ASP A 38 30.72 -36.84 4.72
C ASP A 38 30.27 -35.59 3.92
N GLY A 39 31.04 -34.50 3.96
CA GLY A 39 30.81 -33.28 3.16
C GLY A 39 29.62 -32.43 3.62
N GLN A 40 29.25 -32.50 4.89
CA GLN A 40 28.26 -31.61 5.49
C GLN A 40 28.96 -30.52 6.33
N PRO A 41 28.45 -29.27 6.30
CA PRO A 41 29.05 -28.18 7.08
C PRO A 41 28.87 -28.41 8.58
N LEU A 42 29.96 -28.39 9.35
CA LEU A 42 29.95 -28.47 10.80
C LEU A 42 29.44 -27.15 11.38
N TRP A 43 28.13 -27.03 11.57
CA TRP A 43 27.58 -25.96 12.40
C TRP A 43 28.00 -26.23 13.84
N ASN A 44 29.01 -25.50 14.33
CA ASN A 44 29.31 -25.46 15.76
C ASN A 44 28.09 -24.89 16.47
N ALA A 45 27.23 -25.77 16.98
CA ALA A 45 26.22 -25.42 17.95
C ALA A 45 26.97 -24.90 19.18
N ALA A 46 27.18 -23.58 19.23
CA ALA A 46 27.70 -22.87 20.37
C ALA A 46 26.76 -23.10 21.56
N GLN A 47 26.99 -24.23 22.22
CA GLN A 47 27.07 -24.30 23.67
C GLN A 47 28.06 -23.20 24.09
N ASP A 48 27.54 -21.99 24.27
CA ASP A 48 28.03 -20.96 25.20
C ASP A 48 27.19 -19.69 25.00
N SER A 49 26.04 -19.67 25.66
CA SER A 49 25.34 -18.44 26.01
C SER A 49 24.84 -18.58 27.45
N PRO A 50 25.47 -17.90 28.43
CA PRO A 50 24.98 -17.91 29.79
C PRO A 50 23.68 -17.12 29.81
N ALA A 51 22.60 -17.78 30.23
CA ALA A 51 21.25 -17.22 30.42
C ALA A 51 20.73 -16.38 29.23
N GLN A 52 20.05 -17.02 28.27
CA GLN A 52 19.05 -16.28 27.51
C GLN A 52 18.06 -15.66 28.50
N PRO A 53 17.92 -14.32 28.59
CA PRO A 53 16.73 -13.78 29.21
C PRO A 53 15.57 -14.30 28.37
N LYS A 54 14.60 -14.95 29.02
CA LYS A 54 13.27 -15.21 28.44
C LYS A 54 12.94 -13.99 27.59
N ARG A 55 12.75 -14.14 26.28
CA ARG A 55 12.27 -13.06 25.41
C ARG A 55 10.87 -12.65 25.87
N CYS A 56 10.79 -11.90 26.97
CA CYS A 56 9.79 -10.88 27.18
C CYS A 56 10.23 -9.70 26.31
N GLY A 57 10.12 -9.89 25.00
CA GLY A 57 10.28 -8.83 24.02
C GLY A 57 9.03 -7.96 24.08
N SER A 58 9.16 -6.82 24.74
CA SER A 58 8.23 -5.71 24.66
C SER A 58 8.13 -5.21 23.22
N SER A 59 7.16 -5.73 22.47
CA SER A 59 6.51 -4.94 21.43
C SER A 59 5.01 -4.99 21.67
N ARG A 60 4.50 -3.94 22.30
CA ARG A 60 3.07 -3.66 22.46
C ARG A 60 2.32 -3.47 21.12
N ARG A 61 2.90 -3.84 19.96
CA ARG A 61 2.40 -3.45 18.65
C ARG A 61 2.09 -4.56 17.66
N GLN A 62 2.42 -5.82 17.93
CA GLN A 62 2.02 -6.92 17.04
C GLN A 62 1.67 -8.15 17.86
N GLN A 63 0.60 -8.06 18.64
CA GLN A 63 -0.09 -9.27 19.08
C GLN A 63 -0.68 -9.90 17.83
N GLN A 64 -0.11 -11.04 17.41
CA GLN A 64 -0.71 -11.86 16.37
C GLN A 64 -2.17 -12.13 16.78
N PRO A 65 -3.14 -11.97 15.86
CA PRO A 65 -4.53 -12.22 16.20
C PRO A 65 -4.68 -13.64 16.73
N PRO A 66 -5.59 -13.88 17.70
CA PRO A 66 -5.77 -15.19 18.28
C PRO A 66 -5.99 -16.23 17.18
N ARG A 67 -5.19 -17.30 17.23
CA ARG A 67 -5.25 -18.37 16.24
C ARG A 67 -6.61 -19.05 16.34
N PRO A 68 -7.28 -19.35 15.21
CA PRO A 68 -8.61 -19.94 15.23
C PRO A 68 -8.51 -21.34 15.85
N THR A 69 -9.42 -21.64 16.77
CA THR A 69 -9.52 -22.97 17.40
C THR A 69 -10.57 -23.78 16.66
N LYS A 70 -10.54 -25.12 16.78
CA LYS A 70 -11.59 -26.01 16.23
C LYS A 70 -12.99 -25.61 16.70
N THR A 71 -13.10 -25.02 17.89
CA THR A 71 -14.36 -24.54 18.50
C THR A 71 -14.80 -23.16 18.01
N LYS A 72 -13.89 -22.35 17.46
CA LYS A 72 -14.16 -21.01 16.93
C LYS A 72 -13.32 -20.81 15.66
N PRO A 73 -13.70 -21.45 14.53
CA PRO A 73 -13.06 -21.18 13.27
C PRO A 73 -13.23 -19.70 12.89
N PHE A 74 -12.31 -19.17 12.08
CA PHE A 74 -12.56 -17.86 11.48
C PHE A 74 -13.82 -17.91 10.64
N SER A 75 -14.62 -16.84 10.72
CA SER A 75 -15.71 -16.64 9.76
C SER A 75 -15.12 -16.71 8.35
N PRO A 76 -15.81 -17.36 7.40
CA PRO A 76 -15.36 -17.40 6.02
C PRO A 76 -15.15 -15.97 5.51
N ARG A 77 -14.14 -15.80 4.66
CA ARG A 77 -13.93 -14.51 3.98
C ARG A 77 -15.15 -14.24 3.11
N PRO A 78 -15.67 -13.00 3.09
CA PRO A 78 -16.81 -12.67 2.25
C PRO A 78 -16.46 -12.90 0.79
N SER A 79 -17.45 -13.36 0.02
CA SER A 79 -17.28 -13.56 -1.42
C SER A 79 -17.09 -12.22 -2.13
N ARG A 80 -16.57 -12.23 -3.37
CA ARG A 80 -16.47 -11.01 -4.18
C ARG A 80 -17.83 -10.35 -4.36
N GLN A 81 -18.87 -11.12 -4.73
CA GLN A 81 -20.22 -10.58 -4.94
C GLN A 81 -20.79 -9.94 -3.68
N GLU A 82 -20.57 -10.55 -2.52
CA GLU A 82 -20.99 -10.00 -1.23
C GLU A 82 -20.26 -8.69 -0.90
N VAL A 83 -18.96 -8.61 -1.19
CA VAL A 83 -18.19 -7.37 -1.06
C VAL A 83 -18.77 -6.28 -1.96
N GLU A 84 -19.07 -6.60 -3.22
CA GLU A 84 -19.67 -5.65 -4.17
C GLU A 84 -21.04 -5.16 -3.67
N GLN A 85 -21.90 -6.07 -3.18
CA GLN A 85 -23.20 -5.71 -2.60
C GLN A 85 -23.05 -4.76 -1.41
N ARG A 86 -22.15 -5.06 -0.47
CA ARG A 86 -21.88 -4.20 0.70
C ARG A 86 -21.40 -2.82 0.28
N VAL A 87 -20.59 -2.75 -0.77
CA VAL A 87 -20.10 -1.48 -1.30
C VAL A 87 -21.23 -0.68 -1.92
N ALA A 88 -22.10 -1.30 -2.72
CA ALA A 88 -23.28 -0.64 -3.28
C ALA A 88 -24.23 -0.10 -2.20
N GLU A 89 -24.50 -0.90 -1.17
CA GLU A 89 -25.29 -0.46 -0.01
C GLU A 89 -24.62 0.71 0.73
N ALA A 90 -23.30 0.65 0.91
CA ALA A 90 -22.53 1.74 1.51
C ALA A 90 -22.59 3.03 0.68
N GLN A 91 -22.51 2.92 -0.66
CA GLN A 91 -22.67 4.07 -1.57
C GLN A 91 -24.05 4.70 -1.38
N LEU A 92 -25.11 3.89 -1.29
CA LEU A 92 -26.47 4.36 -1.04
C LEU A 92 -26.57 5.14 0.28
N TRP A 93 -26.01 4.61 1.37
CA TRP A 93 -26.03 5.30 2.67
C TRP A 93 -25.26 6.62 2.65
N ILE A 94 -24.13 6.66 1.93
CA ILE A 94 -23.35 7.90 1.73
C ILE A 94 -24.17 8.91 0.91
N ALA A 95 -24.83 8.48 -0.15
CA ALA A 95 -25.69 9.33 -0.98
C ALA A 95 -26.87 9.90 -0.19
N GLN A 96 -27.46 9.09 0.69
CA GLN A 96 -28.51 9.50 1.64
C GLN A 96 -27.99 10.36 2.80
N ARG A 97 -26.68 10.56 2.91
CA ARG A 97 -26.01 11.30 3.99
C ARG A 97 -26.36 10.80 5.39
N LEU A 98 -26.52 9.48 5.55
CA LEU A 98 -26.84 8.89 6.85
C LEU A 98 -25.73 9.17 7.87
N PRO A 99 -26.07 9.43 9.14
CA PRO A 99 -25.08 9.60 10.19
C PRO A 99 -24.34 8.28 10.45
N LEU A 100 -23.07 8.37 10.89
CA LEU A 100 -22.22 7.20 11.12
C LEU A 100 -22.79 6.21 12.16
N VAL A 101 -23.61 6.68 13.09
CA VAL A 101 -24.27 5.83 14.10
C VAL A 101 -25.27 4.89 13.44
N GLU A 102 -26.10 5.41 12.54
CA GLU A 102 -27.08 4.62 11.78
C GLU A 102 -26.40 3.68 10.80
N ILE A 103 -25.37 4.16 10.10
CA ILE A 103 -24.58 3.31 9.19
C ILE A 103 -24.00 2.10 9.93
N ARG A 104 -23.50 2.29 11.16
CA ARG A 104 -23.00 1.18 11.98
C ARG A 104 -24.11 0.23 12.42
N ALA A 105 -25.29 0.75 12.76
CA ALA A 105 -26.45 -0.08 13.08
C ALA A 105 -26.88 -0.93 11.87
N ASN A 106 -26.96 -0.31 10.68
CA ASN A 106 -27.30 -0.99 9.42
C ASN A 106 -26.23 -2.02 9.04
N ALA A 107 -24.94 -1.70 9.17
CA ALA A 107 -23.86 -2.66 8.92
C ALA A 107 -23.91 -3.87 9.87
N ARG A 108 -24.34 -3.66 11.12
CA ARG A 108 -24.54 -4.77 12.07
C ARG A 108 -25.73 -5.64 11.67
N GLN A 109 -26.82 -5.05 11.22
CA GLN A 109 -28.05 -5.77 10.85
C GLN A 109 -27.93 -6.46 9.48
N ASN A 110 -27.51 -5.73 8.45
CA ASN A 110 -27.48 -6.21 7.08
C ASN A 110 -26.24 -7.07 6.78
N TRP A 111 -25.08 -6.69 7.32
CA TRP A 111 -23.82 -7.36 6.98
C TRP A 111 -23.33 -8.32 8.08
N GLY A 112 -23.92 -8.26 9.27
CA GLY A 112 -23.45 -9.00 10.45
C GLY A 112 -22.11 -8.51 11.00
N ILE A 113 -21.67 -7.29 10.64
CA ILE A 113 -20.34 -6.77 10.99
C ILE A 113 -20.45 -5.80 12.16
N THR A 114 -19.78 -6.13 13.27
CA THR A 114 -19.67 -5.26 14.45
C THR A 114 -18.35 -4.47 14.48
N ASN A 115 -17.35 -4.90 13.70
CA ASN A 115 -16.03 -4.27 13.70
C ASN A 115 -16.06 -2.93 12.93
N VAL A 116 -15.86 -1.83 13.66
CA VAL A 116 -15.86 -0.47 13.11
C VAL A 116 -14.81 -0.29 12.01
N ARG A 117 -13.62 -0.91 12.12
CA ARG A 117 -12.57 -0.79 11.09
C ARG A 117 -12.99 -1.42 9.77
N THR A 118 -13.69 -2.54 9.83
CA THR A 118 -14.22 -3.21 8.64
C THR A 118 -15.28 -2.37 7.96
N VAL A 119 -16.21 -1.79 8.73
CA VAL A 119 -17.23 -0.86 8.19
C VAL A 119 -16.56 0.36 7.55
N SER A 120 -15.58 0.97 8.24
CA SER A 120 -14.82 2.11 7.70
C SER A 120 -14.11 1.77 6.39
N ARG A 121 -13.59 0.55 6.25
CA ARG A 121 -12.93 0.09 5.01
C ARG A 121 -13.91 0.00 3.84
N TYR A 122 -15.11 -0.52 4.06
CA TYR A 122 -16.14 -0.55 3.02
C TYR A 122 -16.61 0.87 2.67
N LEU A 123 -16.79 1.74 3.66
CA LEU A 123 -17.14 3.15 3.42
C LEU A 123 -16.06 3.91 2.64
N SER A 124 -14.77 3.66 2.91
CA SER A 124 -13.70 4.26 2.11
C SER A 124 -13.70 3.77 0.68
N LEU A 125 -13.90 2.46 0.47
CA LEU A 125 -13.95 1.87 -0.86
C LEU A 125 -15.16 2.43 -1.66
N ALA A 126 -16.32 2.54 -1.00
CA ALA A 126 -17.51 3.14 -1.58
C ALA A 126 -17.27 4.60 -2.00
N ARG A 127 -16.65 5.43 -1.15
CA ARG A 127 -16.30 6.80 -1.50
C ARG A 127 -15.35 6.89 -2.69
N GLN A 128 -14.33 6.04 -2.73
CA GLN A 128 -13.38 6.00 -3.85
C GLN A 128 -14.10 5.71 -5.16
N ARG A 129 -14.93 4.66 -5.20
CA ARG A 129 -15.69 4.31 -6.40
C ARG A 129 -16.70 5.38 -6.82
N MET A 130 -17.41 5.99 -5.87
CA MET A 130 -18.31 7.11 -6.20
C MET A 130 -17.56 8.28 -6.85
N VAL A 131 -16.36 8.60 -6.37
CA VAL A 131 -15.53 9.65 -6.96
C VAL A 131 -15.02 9.23 -8.33
N GLU A 132 -14.57 7.99 -8.50
CA GLU A 132 -14.13 7.44 -9.79
C GLU A 132 -15.25 7.51 -10.84
N GLU A 133 -16.47 7.10 -10.49
CA GLU A 133 -17.65 7.18 -11.36
C GLU A 133 -17.97 8.64 -11.75
N LEU A 134 -17.87 9.59 -10.81
CA LEU A 134 -18.07 11.01 -11.10
C LEU A 134 -17.01 11.56 -12.06
N ILE A 135 -15.74 11.18 -11.88
CA ILE A 135 -14.65 11.59 -12.77
C ILE A 135 -14.88 11.01 -14.17
N GLN A 136 -15.20 9.72 -14.27
CA GLN A 136 -15.47 9.06 -15.54
C GLN A 136 -16.65 9.71 -16.27
N ASN A 137 -17.76 9.96 -15.56
CA ASN A 137 -18.92 10.66 -16.13
C ASN A 137 -18.57 12.05 -16.65
N ARG A 138 -17.74 12.80 -15.91
CA ARG A 138 -17.28 14.12 -16.35
C ARG A 138 -16.43 14.04 -17.61
N LEU A 139 -15.49 13.10 -17.66
CA LEU A 139 -14.63 12.89 -18.83
C LEU A 139 -15.43 12.48 -20.06
N GLN A 140 -16.40 11.55 -19.88
CA GLN A 140 -17.30 11.12 -20.94
C GLN A 140 -18.10 12.30 -21.51
N HIS A 141 -18.68 13.12 -20.64
CA HIS A 141 -19.43 14.30 -21.08
C HIS A 141 -18.55 15.30 -21.85
N GLN A 142 -17.31 15.51 -21.42
CA GLN A 142 -16.36 16.38 -22.14
C GLN A 142 -15.99 15.80 -23.50
N ALA A 143 -15.78 14.48 -23.60
CA ALA A 143 -15.51 13.81 -24.86
C ALA A 143 -16.68 13.98 -25.84
N GLU A 144 -17.92 13.84 -25.36
CA GLU A 144 -19.13 14.05 -26.15
C GLU A 144 -19.26 15.50 -26.65
N GLN A 145 -18.94 16.49 -25.81
CA GLN A 145 -18.94 17.90 -26.21
C GLN A 145 -17.90 18.19 -27.30
N ILE A 146 -16.67 17.70 -27.13
CA ILE A 146 -15.59 17.86 -28.12
C ILE A 146 -15.98 17.19 -29.44
N TYR A 147 -16.53 15.98 -29.36
CA TYR A 147 -16.99 15.24 -30.53
C TYR A 147 -18.11 16.01 -31.26
N GLY A 148 -19.11 16.51 -30.55
CA GLY A 148 -20.19 17.31 -31.13
C GLY A 148 -19.69 18.58 -31.82
N LEU A 149 -18.72 19.29 -31.22
CA LEU A 149 -18.11 20.47 -31.83
C LEU A 149 -17.34 20.12 -33.11
N ASN A 150 -16.55 19.05 -33.07
CA ASN A 150 -15.79 18.60 -34.25
C ASN A 150 -16.72 18.19 -35.40
N GLU A 151 -17.82 17.49 -35.09
CA GLU A 151 -18.81 17.10 -36.09
C GLU A 151 -19.47 18.32 -36.75
N LEU A 152 -19.84 19.34 -35.96
CA LEU A 152 -20.36 20.60 -36.50
C LEU A 152 -19.34 21.35 -37.37
N ILE A 153 -18.06 21.34 -36.99
CA ILE A 153 -16.98 21.92 -37.82
C ILE A 153 -16.89 21.19 -39.15
N HIS A 154 -16.91 19.86 -39.16
CA HIS A 154 -16.88 19.07 -40.40
C HIS A 154 -18.07 19.37 -41.30
N GLN A 155 -19.28 19.46 -40.73
CA GLN A 155 -20.49 19.80 -41.48
C GLN A 155 -20.45 21.22 -42.04
N ALA A 156 -19.98 22.19 -41.25
CA ALA A 156 -19.83 23.58 -41.70
C ALA A 156 -18.80 23.72 -42.82
N MET A 157 -17.67 23.01 -42.73
CA MET A 157 -16.65 22.97 -43.78
C MET A 157 -17.20 22.35 -45.07
N ALA A 158 -17.95 21.24 -44.97
CA ALA A 158 -18.60 20.63 -46.12
C ALA A 158 -19.62 21.58 -46.77
N ALA A 159 -20.45 22.26 -45.99
CA ALA A 159 -21.40 23.25 -46.49
C ALA A 159 -20.72 24.46 -47.14
N GLY A 160 -19.62 24.96 -46.56
CA GLY A 160 -18.83 26.07 -47.11
C GLY A 160 -18.17 25.72 -48.44
N GLN A 161 -17.59 24.51 -48.55
CA GLN A 161 -17.02 24.01 -49.80
C GLN A 161 -18.09 23.83 -50.90
N PHE A 162 -19.27 23.32 -50.55
CA PHE A 162 -20.39 23.23 -51.48
C PHE A 162 -20.85 24.60 -51.97
N ASN A 163 -20.98 25.59 -51.07
CA ASN A 163 -21.43 26.93 -51.45
C ASN A 163 -20.42 27.67 -52.34
N ALA A 164 -19.11 27.47 -52.09
CA ALA A 164 -18.05 27.99 -52.95
C ALA A 164 -18.00 27.33 -54.34
N ALA A 165 -18.33 26.04 -54.45
CA ALA A 165 -18.34 25.31 -55.72
C ALA A 165 -19.58 25.59 -56.59
N VAL A 166 -20.71 26.00 -56.00
CA VAL A 166 -21.95 26.33 -56.72
C VAL A 166 -21.98 27.80 -57.20
N GLY A 167 -21.19 28.69 -56.58
CA GLY A 167 -21.12 30.11 -56.94
C GLY A 167 -20.08 30.49 -58.01
N ALA A 168 -19.30 29.52 -58.51
CA ALA A 168 -18.31 29.68 -59.58
C ALA A 168 -18.86 29.15 -60.92
#